data_AF-A0A973P421-F1
#
_entry.id   AF-A0A973P421-F1
#
_cell.length_a   1.000
_cell.length_b   1.000
_cell.length_c   1.000
_cell.angle_alpha   90.00
_cell.angle_beta   90.00
_cell.angle_gamma   90.00
#
_symmetry.space_group_name_H-M   'P 1'
#
loop_
_entity.id
_entity.type
_entity.pdbx_description
1 polymer ?
#
loop_
_entity_poly.entity_id
_entity_poly.type
_entity_poly.pdbx_seq_one_letter_code
_entity_poly.pdbx_strand_id
1 'polypeptide(L)'
;MLLKSITDLKRFEAASGEFQVVVEKQSSSILPSFLAGSDTFFLGDGTVGAYVDFSNLGPDKVQVSSDRLSATITLPKPVLDPTALDVHKSYIIGAQQGLFDRLFNSDPNAVQPLLEEATKQIDGAAAKSQLVSIAQKDTTQMLEGLLHSLGFTGTITVNYK
;
A
#
# COMPACT_ATOMS: atom_id res chain seq x y z
N MET A 1 3.33 7.56 -29.67
CA MET A 1 3.66 8.76 -28.87
C MET A 1 2.98 8.70 -27.51
N LEU A 2 1.65 8.65 -27.42
CA LEU A 2 0.93 8.53 -26.14
C LEU A 2 1.29 7.28 -25.31
N LEU A 3 1.25 6.09 -25.92
CA LEU A 3 1.62 4.84 -25.21
C LEU A 3 3.01 4.94 -24.57
N LYS A 4 3.97 5.49 -25.32
CA LYS A 4 5.35 5.64 -24.86
C LYS A 4 5.44 6.55 -23.62
N SER A 5 4.74 7.69 -23.63
CA SER A 5 4.68 8.60 -22.48
C SER A 5 4.14 7.93 -21.22
N ILE A 6 3.17 7.02 -21.34
CA ILE A 6 2.59 6.29 -20.19
C ILE A 6 3.54 5.18 -19.73
N THR A 7 4.10 4.39 -20.66
CA THR A 7 5.03 3.30 -20.31
C THR A 7 6.34 3.81 -19.73
N ASP A 8 6.77 5.02 -20.08
CA ASP A 8 7.99 5.65 -19.55
C ASP A 8 7.87 5.97 -18.05
N LEU A 9 6.65 6.11 -17.51
CA LEU A 9 6.41 6.26 -16.07
C LEU A 9 6.75 4.98 -15.29
N LYS A 10 6.60 3.81 -15.92
CA LYS A 10 6.79 2.45 -15.38
C LYS A 10 5.90 2.09 -14.19
N ARG A 11 5.87 2.91 -13.14
CA ARG A 11 5.06 2.74 -11.94
C ARG A 11 4.59 4.10 -11.45
N PHE A 12 3.33 4.17 -11.04
CA PHE A 12 2.76 5.37 -10.42
C PHE A 12 2.23 5.04 -9.03
N GLU A 13 2.82 5.68 -8.02
CA GLU A 13 2.32 5.66 -6.64
C GLU A 13 1.05 6.51 -6.57
N ALA A 14 -0.09 5.85 -6.53
CA ALA A 14 -1.38 6.49 -6.72
C ALA A 14 -2.01 6.88 -5.38
N ALA A 15 -1.81 6.10 -4.33
CA ALA A 15 -2.32 6.40 -3.00
C ALA A 15 -1.46 5.78 -1.90
N SER A 16 -1.61 6.29 -0.67
CA SER A 16 -1.07 5.68 0.54
C SER A 16 -2.06 5.79 1.69
N GLY A 17 -2.00 4.88 2.64
CA GLY A 17 -2.83 4.89 3.85
C GLY A 17 -2.06 4.42 5.07
N GLU A 18 -2.31 5.06 6.21
CA GLU A 18 -1.81 4.66 7.53
C GLU A 18 -2.83 3.74 8.22
N PHE A 19 -2.34 2.68 8.87
CA PHE A 19 -3.13 1.66 9.53
C PHE A 19 -2.54 1.33 10.89
N GLN A 20 -3.41 1.18 11.88
CA GLN A 20 -3.06 0.76 13.23
C GLN A 20 -3.82 -0.51 13.58
N VAL A 21 -3.11 -1.52 14.08
CA VAL A 21 -3.67 -2.80 14.49
C VAL A 21 -3.19 -3.17 15.88
N VAL A 22 -4.04 -3.87 16.63
CA VAL A 22 -3.66 -4.44 17.93
C VAL A 22 -3.56 -5.95 17.78
N VAL A 23 -2.35 -6.46 17.93
CA VAL A 23 -2.06 -7.91 17.92
C VAL A 23 -2.08 -8.41 19.35
N GLU A 24 -2.89 -9.43 19.60
CA GLU A 24 -2.91 -10.18 20.86
C GLU A 24 -2.11 -11.47 20.69
N LYS A 25 -1.15 -11.72 21.57
CA LYS A 25 -0.46 -13.02 21.64
C LYS A 25 -0.79 -13.71 22.95
N GLN A 26 -1.51 -14.83 22.84
CA GLN A 26 -1.73 -15.74 23.97
C GLN A 26 -0.43 -16.46 24.31
N SER A 27 -0.11 -16.52 25.61
CA SER A 27 1.10 -17.16 26.15
C SER A 27 1.17 -18.64 25.77
N SER A 28 1.82 -18.98 24.66
CA SER A 28 2.29 -20.33 24.39
C SER A 28 3.78 -20.33 24.09
N SER A 29 4.54 -20.51 25.18
CA SER A 29 5.96 -20.81 25.33
C SER A 29 7.00 -19.91 24.63
N ILE A 30 7.93 -19.40 25.45
CA ILE A 30 9.07 -18.54 25.11
C ILE A 30 8.70 -17.07 24.94
N LEU A 31 8.05 -16.51 25.96
CA LEU A 31 8.06 -15.08 26.20
C LEU A 31 9.13 -14.77 27.26
N PRO A 32 9.89 -13.67 27.11
CA PRO A 32 10.74 -13.16 28.18
C PRO A 32 9.96 -13.04 29.50
N SER A 33 10.64 -13.24 30.64
CA SER A 33 9.98 -13.31 31.95
C SER A 33 9.16 -12.09 32.35
N PHE A 34 9.36 -10.92 31.72
CA PHE A 34 8.53 -9.73 31.95
C PHE A 34 7.18 -9.75 31.22
N LEU A 35 6.96 -10.69 30.29
CA LEU A 35 5.69 -10.94 29.57
C LEU A 35 5.04 -12.28 29.97
N ALA A 36 5.73 -13.07 30.81
CA ALA A 36 5.24 -14.36 31.26
C ALA A 36 4.07 -14.16 32.25
N GLY A 37 2.88 -14.64 31.88
CA GLY A 37 1.68 -14.60 32.73
C GLY A 37 0.71 -13.44 32.46
N SER A 38 0.93 -12.64 31.42
CA SER A 38 0.02 -11.55 31.00
C SER A 38 -0.27 -11.61 29.50
N ASP A 39 -1.51 -11.27 29.12
CA ASP A 39 -1.87 -11.03 27.72
C ASP A 39 -1.00 -9.90 27.16
N THR A 40 -0.20 -10.21 26.14
CA THR A 40 0.64 -9.21 25.48
C THR A 40 -0.13 -8.63 24.31
N PHE A 41 -0.46 -7.34 24.41
CA PHE A 41 -1.04 -6.58 23.32
C PHE A 41 0.04 -5.72 22.67
N PHE A 42 0.22 -5.86 21.37
CA PHE A 42 1.15 -5.08 20.58
C PHE A 42 0.37 -4.17 19.64
N LEU A 43 0.60 -2.86 19.72
CA LEU A 43 0.10 -1.91 18.73
C LEU A 43 1.12 -1.84 17.59
N GLY A 44 0.72 -2.27 16.40
CA GLY A 44 1.48 -2.08 15.17
C GLY A 44 0.92 -0.91 14.37
N ASP A 45 1.78 0.03 14.01
CA ASP A 45 1.48 1.15 13.11
C ASP A 45 2.25 0.94 11.81
N GLY A 46 1.60 1.13 10.67
CA GLY A 46 2.26 0.97 9.38
C GLY A 46 1.54 1.68 8.25
N THR A 47 2.28 1.90 7.18
CA THR A 47 1.77 2.51 5.95
C THR A 47 1.71 1.48 4.84
N VAL A 48 0.62 1.50 4.06
CA VAL A 48 0.48 0.71 2.83
C VAL A 48 0.31 1.66 1.66
N GLY A 49 1.14 1.48 0.64
CA GLY A 49 1.04 2.15 -0.65
C GLY A 49 0.12 1.41 -1.60
N ALA A 50 -0.37 2.11 -2.62
CA ALA A 50 -1.08 1.52 -3.74
C ALA A 50 -0.57 2.13 -5.05
N TYR A 51 -0.15 1.27 -5.98
CA TYR A 51 0.49 1.69 -7.22
C TYR A 51 -0.14 1.02 -8.44
N VAL A 52 0.03 1.65 -9.60
CA VAL A 52 -0.30 1.05 -10.90
C VAL A 52 0.98 0.81 -11.69
N ASP A 53 1.17 -0.41 -12.17
CA ASP A 53 2.27 -0.76 -13.07
C ASP A 53 1.88 -0.49 -14.53
N PHE A 54 2.65 0.38 -15.19
CA PHE A 54 2.48 0.75 -16.58
C PHE A 54 3.48 0.06 -17.52
N SER A 55 4.45 -0.67 -16.96
CA SER A 55 5.59 -1.23 -17.70
C SER A 55 5.16 -2.20 -18.81
N ASN A 56 4.03 -2.89 -18.61
CA ASN A 56 3.50 -3.90 -19.53
C ASN A 56 2.28 -3.41 -20.33
N LEU A 57 2.06 -2.10 -20.44
CA LEU A 57 0.98 -1.58 -21.29
C LEU A 57 1.33 -1.76 -22.77
N GLY A 58 0.57 -2.64 -23.42
CA GLY A 58 0.64 -2.85 -24.86
C GLY A 58 -0.14 -1.79 -25.67
N PRO A 59 0.12 -1.68 -26.98
CA PRO A 59 -0.60 -0.76 -27.86
C PRO A 59 -2.10 -1.05 -27.97
N ASP A 60 -2.53 -2.29 -27.69
CA ASP A 60 -3.94 -2.68 -27.61
C ASP A 60 -4.68 -2.04 -26.43
N LYS A 61 -3.94 -1.59 -25.41
CA LYS A 61 -4.49 -0.98 -24.19
C LYS A 61 -4.81 0.50 -24.32
N VAL A 62 -4.37 1.14 -25.40
CA VAL A 62 -4.58 2.57 -25.65
C VAL A 62 -5.24 2.74 -27.00
N GLN A 63 -6.50 3.16 -26.99
CA GLN A 63 -7.28 3.46 -28.18
C GLN A 63 -7.49 4.96 -28.27
N VAL A 64 -7.22 5.53 -29.42
CA VAL A 64 -7.38 6.97 -29.69
C VAL A 64 -8.41 7.12 -30.81
N SER A 65 -9.32 8.08 -30.66
CA SER A 65 -10.33 8.38 -31.68
C SER A 65 -9.69 8.91 -32.98
N SER A 66 -10.40 8.79 -34.09
CA SER A 66 -9.91 9.23 -35.41
C SER A 66 -9.57 10.72 -35.47
N ASP A 67 -10.29 11.55 -34.70
CA ASP A 67 -10.05 13.00 -34.54
C ASP A 67 -8.93 13.32 -33.52
N ARG A 68 -8.40 12.31 -32.82
CA ARG A 68 -7.38 12.42 -31.77
C ARG A 68 -7.77 13.33 -30.60
N LEU A 69 -9.07 13.54 -30.37
CA LEU A 69 -9.54 14.34 -29.25
C LEU A 69 -9.91 13.48 -28.02
N SER A 70 -10.24 12.20 -28.24
CA SER A 70 -10.68 11.27 -27.19
C SER A 70 -9.75 10.06 -27.08
N ALA A 71 -9.66 9.48 -25.90
CA ALA A 71 -8.84 8.30 -25.65
C ALA A 71 -9.48 7.33 -24.64
N THR A 72 -9.36 6.04 -24.93
CA THR A 72 -9.72 4.95 -24.01
C THR A 72 -8.46 4.20 -23.61
N ILE A 73 -8.20 4.13 -22.31
CA ILE A 73 -7.03 3.46 -21.73
C ILE A 73 -7.51 2.32 -20.85
N THR A 74 -6.95 1.12 -21.03
CA THR A 74 -7.21 -0.03 -20.17
C THR A 74 -5.98 -0.33 -19.34
N LEU A 75 -6.10 -0.23 -18.02
CA LEU A 75 -5.01 -0.40 -17.07
C LEU A 75 -5.24 -1.66 -16.22
N PRO A 76 -4.16 -2.25 -15.68
CA PRO A 76 -4.30 -3.18 -14.56
C PRO A 76 -4.87 -2.44 -13.35
N LYS A 77 -5.58 -3.17 -12.50
CA LYS A 77 -5.97 -2.64 -11.17
C LYS A 77 -4.74 -2.24 -10.36
N PRO A 78 -4.85 -1.18 -9.51
CA PRO A 78 -3.79 -0.88 -8.57
C PRO A 78 -3.50 -2.05 -7.65
N VAL A 79 -2.21 -2.21 -7.34
CA VAL A 79 -1.67 -3.24 -6.45
C VAL A 79 -1.25 -2.56 -5.16
N LEU A 80 -1.50 -3.22 -4.03
CA LEU A 80 -1.03 -2.76 -2.73
C LEU A 80 0.42 -3.16 -2.53
N ASP A 81 1.23 -2.25 -2.01
CA ASP A 81 2.55 -2.60 -1.51
C ASP A 81 2.44 -3.41 -0.21
N PRO A 82 3.48 -4.19 0.12
CA PRO A 82 3.61 -4.73 1.48
C PRO A 82 3.63 -3.60 2.51
N THR A 83 3.05 -3.87 3.68
CA THR A 83 3.09 -2.93 4.81
C THR A 83 4.52 -2.51 5.15
N ALA A 84 4.76 -1.20 5.16
CA ALA A 84 5.92 -0.58 5.77
C ALA A 84 5.58 -0.27 7.24
N LEU A 85 5.98 -1.16 8.15
CA LEU A 85 5.72 -0.99 9.58
C LEU A 85 6.62 0.11 10.17
N ASP A 86 6.03 1.03 10.94
CA ASP A 86 6.74 2.04 11.70
C ASP A 86 7.05 1.52 13.11
N VAL A 87 8.28 1.04 13.28
CA VAL A 87 8.77 0.51 14.56
C VAL A 87 8.80 1.56 15.67
N HIS A 88 8.90 2.86 15.35
CA HIS A 88 8.93 3.93 16.33
C HIS A 88 7.54 4.31 16.86
N LYS A 89 6.50 4.07 16.04
CA LYS A 89 5.09 4.22 16.44
C LYS A 89 4.49 2.92 16.99
N SER A 90 5.20 1.80 16.85
CA SER A 90 4.77 0.49 17.33
C SER A 90 5.29 0.20 18.74
N TYR A 91 4.44 -0.35 19.62
CA TYR A 91 4.85 -0.63 21.01
C TYR A 91 3.99 -1.71 21.69
N ILE A 92 4.55 -2.31 22.74
CA ILE A 92 3.83 -3.23 23.62
C ILE A 92 2.99 -2.42 24.61
N ILE A 93 1.67 -2.60 24.58
CA ILE A 93 0.73 -1.92 25.47
C ILE A 93 0.96 -2.42 26.91
N GLY A 94 0.99 -1.48 27.86
CA GLY A 94 1.22 -1.77 29.27
C GLY A 94 2.69 -1.97 29.66
N ALA A 95 3.61 -1.90 28.70
CA ALA A 95 5.05 -1.95 28.95
C ALA A 95 5.67 -0.54 29.11
N GLN A 96 6.87 -0.47 29.68
CA GLN A 96 7.60 0.80 29.76
C GLN A 96 7.90 1.33 28.35
N GLN A 97 7.80 2.65 28.15
CA GLN A 97 8.22 3.27 26.90
C GLN A 97 9.66 2.88 26.53
N GLY A 98 9.90 2.63 25.24
CA GLY A 98 11.20 2.17 24.73
C GLY A 98 11.56 0.72 25.12
N LEU A 99 10.64 -0.05 25.72
CA LEU A 99 10.87 -1.49 25.93
C LEU A 99 10.91 -2.24 24.59
N PHE A 100 9.99 -1.91 23.68
CA PHE A 100 9.98 -2.50 22.34
C PHE A 100 11.30 -2.25 21.61
N ASP A 101 11.78 -1.00 21.57
CA ASP A 101 13.07 -0.66 20.96
C ASP A 101 14.23 -1.44 21.58
N ARG A 102 14.28 -1.56 22.92
CA ARG A 102 15.32 -2.35 23.58
C ARG A 102 15.28 -3.80 23.16
N LEU A 103 14.10 -4.43 23.16
CA LEU A 103 13.95 -5.83 22.76
C LEU A 103 14.30 -6.05 21.30
N PHE A 104 13.81 -5.17 20.41
CA PHE A 104 14.13 -5.22 18.99
C PHE A 104 15.64 -5.16 18.75
N ASN A 105 16.35 -4.31 19.49
CA ASN A 105 17.81 -4.19 19.39
C ASN A 105 18.57 -5.32 20.10
N SER A 106 18.06 -5.86 21.20
CA SER A 106 18.76 -6.89 22.01
C SER A 106 18.47 -8.32 21.57
N ASP A 107 17.24 -8.60 21.14
CA ASP A 107 16.75 -9.90 20.69
C ASP A 107 15.63 -9.73 19.65
N PRO A 108 15.99 -9.50 18.38
CA PRO A 108 15.01 -9.34 17.28
C PRO A 108 14.03 -10.51 17.17
N ASN A 109 14.47 -11.73 17.51
CA ASN A 109 13.64 -12.94 17.38
C ASN A 109 12.46 -12.93 18.36
N ALA A 110 12.58 -12.22 19.49
CA ALA A 110 11.51 -12.12 20.49
C ALA A 110 10.32 -11.30 19.99
N VAL A 111 10.56 -10.32 19.12
CA VAL A 111 9.53 -9.39 18.61
C VAL A 111 9.12 -9.70 17.17
N GLN A 112 9.93 -10.43 16.41
CA GLN A 112 9.64 -10.78 15.02
C GLN A 112 8.24 -11.39 14.80
N PRO A 113 7.75 -12.34 15.61
CA PRO A 113 6.39 -12.87 15.43
C PRO A 113 5.29 -11.82 15.60
N LEU A 114 5.51 -10.79 16.44
CA LEU A 114 4.55 -9.69 16.62
C LEU A 114 4.52 -8.78 15.39
N LEU A 115 5.69 -8.52 14.79
CA LEU A 115 5.81 -7.71 13.58
C LEU A 115 5.18 -8.41 12.39
N GLU A 116 5.44 -9.70 12.21
CA GLU A 116 4.85 -10.50 11.13
C GLU A 116 3.32 -10.54 11.20
N GLU A 117 2.76 -10.76 12.40
CA GLU A 117 1.33 -10.76 12.59
C GLU A 117 0.72 -9.36 12.41
N ALA A 118 1.39 -8.30 12.89
CA ALA A 118 0.93 -6.93 12.68
C ALA A 118 0.93 -6.56 11.19
N THR A 119 2.00 -6.86 10.45
CA THR A 119 2.09 -6.67 9.00
C THR A 119 0.94 -7.40 8.29
N LYS A 120 0.68 -8.66 8.63
CA LYS A 120 -0.41 -9.44 8.03
C LYS A 120 -1.78 -8.82 8.30
N GLN A 121 -2.02 -8.32 9.51
CA GLN A 121 -3.29 -7.67 9.85
C GLN A 121 -3.44 -6.32 9.14
N ILE A 122 -2.36 -5.54 9.01
CA ILE A 122 -2.37 -4.27 8.26
C ILE A 122 -2.60 -4.53 6.77
N ASP A 123 -1.89 -5.49 6.15
CA ASP A 123 -2.12 -5.88 4.76
C ASP A 123 -3.59 -6.28 4.53
N GLY A 124 -4.15 -7.07 5.47
CA GLY A 124 -5.56 -7.47 5.44
C GLY A 124 -6.54 -6.30 5.61
N ALA A 125 -6.20 -5.30 6.42
CA ALA A 125 -7.00 -4.09 6.59
C ALA A 125 -6.93 -3.21 5.34
N ALA A 126 -5.73 -3.01 4.78
CA ALA A 126 -5.53 -2.26 3.55
C ALA A 126 -6.27 -2.89 2.37
N ALA A 127 -6.26 -4.23 2.24
CA ALA A 127 -7.00 -4.96 1.22
C ALA A 127 -8.53 -4.78 1.30
N LYS A 128 -9.07 -4.51 2.50
CA LYS A 128 -10.50 -4.24 2.74
C LYS A 128 -10.85 -2.75 2.72
N SER A 129 -9.84 -1.89 2.68
CA SER A 129 -10.01 -0.44 2.69
C SER A 129 -10.40 0.11 1.32
N GLN A 130 -10.62 1.42 1.25
CA GLN A 130 -10.87 2.12 0.00
C GLN A 130 -9.58 2.44 -0.77
N LEU A 131 -8.40 2.02 -0.30
CA LEU A 131 -7.10 2.44 -0.83
C LEU A 131 -6.94 2.11 -2.33
N VAL A 132 -7.38 0.92 -2.77
CA VAL A 132 -7.37 0.55 -4.19
C VAL A 132 -8.30 1.44 -5.02
N SER A 133 -9.49 1.77 -4.52
CA SER A 133 -10.44 2.63 -5.21
C SER A 133 -9.94 4.08 -5.29
N ILE A 134 -9.26 4.56 -4.26
CA ILE A 134 -8.60 5.88 -4.24
C ILE A 134 -7.48 5.89 -5.28
N ALA A 135 -6.62 4.86 -5.28
CA ALA A 135 -5.56 4.72 -6.28
C ALA A 135 -6.10 4.69 -7.73
N GLN A 136 -7.24 4.04 -7.99
CA GLN A 136 -7.90 4.09 -9.30
C GLN A 136 -8.34 5.51 -9.65
N LYS A 137 -8.98 6.22 -8.72
CA LYS A 137 -9.43 7.59 -8.95
C LYS A 137 -8.25 8.52 -9.26
N ASP A 138 -7.20 8.46 -8.46
CA ASP A 138 -6.06 9.36 -8.55
C ASP A 138 -5.22 9.07 -9.81
N THR A 139 -5.11 7.79 -10.20
CA THR A 139 -4.51 7.39 -11.48
C THR A 139 -5.31 7.92 -12.68
N THR A 140 -6.64 7.83 -12.62
CA THR A 140 -7.51 8.36 -13.69
C THR A 140 -7.32 9.86 -13.83
N GLN A 141 -7.31 10.61 -12.72
CA GLN A 141 -7.11 12.07 -12.74
C GLN A 141 -5.74 12.46 -13.30
N MET A 142 -4.69 11.73 -12.94
CA MET A 142 -3.34 11.95 -13.47
C MET A 142 -3.32 11.76 -14.99
N LEU A 143 -3.93 10.69 -15.50
CA LEU A 143 -3.99 10.42 -16.94
C LEU A 143 -4.83 11.44 -17.69
N GLU A 144 -5.97 11.84 -17.14
CA GLU A 144 -6.81 12.91 -17.68
C GLU A 144 -6.00 14.21 -17.84
N GLY A 145 -5.30 14.63 -16.78
CA GLY A 145 -4.44 15.81 -16.82
C GLY A 145 -3.31 15.70 -17.86
N LEU A 146 -2.66 14.53 -17.94
CA LEU A 146 -1.61 14.27 -18.92
C LEU A 146 -2.15 14.38 -20.36
N LEU A 147 -3.26 13.72 -20.67
CA LEU A 147 -3.87 13.73 -22.01
C LEU A 147 -4.36 15.13 -22.39
N HIS A 148 -4.97 15.86 -21.46
CA HIS A 148 -5.34 17.26 -21.67
C HIS A 148 -4.12 18.11 -22.03
N SER A 149 -2.99 17.93 -21.34
CA SER A 149 -1.74 18.64 -21.65
C SER A 149 -1.19 18.32 -23.05
N LEU A 150 -1.54 17.17 -23.61
CA LEU A 150 -1.16 16.72 -24.95
C LEU A 150 -2.17 17.14 -26.04
N GLY A 151 -3.21 17.90 -25.67
CA GLY A 151 -4.19 18.46 -26.62
C GLY A 151 -5.44 17.60 -26.84
N PHE A 152 -5.64 16.53 -26.05
CA PHE A 152 -6.91 15.82 -26.02
C PHE A 152 -7.93 16.68 -25.30
N THR A 153 -9.02 17.07 -25.96
CA THR A 153 -10.09 17.91 -25.39
C THR A 153 -11.44 17.21 -25.31
N GLY A 154 -11.51 15.98 -25.82
CA GLY A 154 -12.69 15.14 -25.82
C GLY A 154 -12.76 14.22 -24.59
N THR A 155 -13.51 13.14 -24.73
CA THR A 155 -13.76 12.21 -23.62
C THR A 155 -12.55 11.30 -23.38
N ILE A 156 -12.11 11.23 -22.13
CA ILE A 156 -11.08 10.31 -21.67
C ILE A 156 -11.77 9.23 -20.84
N THR A 157 -11.48 7.96 -21.14
CA THR A 157 -12.07 6.82 -20.42
C THR A 157 -10.96 5.90 -19.94
N VAL A 158 -10.90 5.67 -18.63
CA VAL A 158 -9.94 4.75 -18.02
C VAL A 158 -10.68 3.55 -17.45
N ASN A 159 -10.33 2.36 -17.94
CA ASN A 159 -10.90 1.09 -17.52
C ASN A 159 -9.87 0.29 -16.72
N TYR A 160 -10.28 -0.30 -15.60
CA TYR A 160 -9.44 -1.18 -14.78
C TYR A 160 -9.84 -2.63 -14.99
N LYS A 161 -8.87 -3.50 -15.31
CA LYS A 161 -9.06 -4.95 -15.47
C LYS A 161 -8.18 -5.74 -14.52
#